data_AF-A0A840NQD2-F1
#
_entry.id   AF-A0A840NQD2-F1
#
_cell.length_a   1.000
_cell.length_b   1.000
_cell.length_c   1.000
_cell.angle_alpha   90.00
_cell.angle_beta   90.00
_cell.angle_gamma   90.00
#
_symmetry.space_group_name_H-M   'P 1'
#
loop_
_entity.id
_entity.type
_entity.pdbx_description
1 polymer ?
#
loop_
_entity_poly.entity_id
_entity_poly.type
_entity_poly.pdbx_seq_one_letter_code
_entity_poly.pdbx_strand_id
1 'polypeptide(L)'
;MATRAQRERWREEGARLAQAAERAREEARRGQAAGLAGIAPIVPVSRYIWVGLLDELGWAAGRGELPGGVRRLALEMAEEILAEPPD
;
A
#
# COMPACT_ATOMS: atom_id res chain seq x y z
N MET A 1 9.50 -13.73 22.69
CA MET A 1 9.35 -12.26 22.65
C MET A 1 10.21 -11.69 21.54
N ALA A 2 9.70 -10.73 20.76
CA ALA A 2 10.50 -10.08 19.72
C ALA A 2 11.60 -9.19 20.33
N THR A 3 12.71 -9.01 19.62
CA THR A 3 13.78 -8.08 20.00
C THR A 3 13.41 -6.63 19.70
N ARG A 4 14.14 -5.66 20.26
CA ARG A 4 13.95 -4.23 19.93
C ARG A 4 14.12 -3.97 18.43
N ALA A 5 15.16 -4.54 17.82
CA ALA A 5 15.43 -4.43 16.39
C ALA A 5 14.32 -5.06 15.53
N GLN A 6 13.69 -6.15 15.98
CA GLN A 6 12.54 -6.74 15.27
C GLN A 6 11.32 -5.81 15.31
N ARG A 7 11.01 -5.22 16.47
CA ARG A 7 9.89 -4.27 16.60
C ARG A 7 10.10 -2.96 15.83
N GLU A 8 11.35 -2.57 15.63
CA GLU A 8 11.71 -1.40 14.83
C GLU A 8 11.50 -1.68 13.34
N ARG A 9 12.03 -2.80 12.84
CA ARG A 9 11.73 -3.27 11.47
C ARG A 9 10.24 -3.38 11.17
N TRP A 10 9.46 -4.01 12.04
CA TRP A 10 8.02 -4.13 11.83
C TRP A 10 7.31 -2.78 11.74
N ARG A 11 7.78 -1.78 12.49
CA ARG A 11 7.26 -0.41 12.38
C ARG A 11 7.63 0.25 11.06
N GLU A 12 8.87 0.09 10.59
CA GLU A 12 9.31 0.60 9.30
C GLU A 12 8.56 -0.07 8.14
N GLU A 13 8.38 -1.39 8.19
CA GLU A 13 7.62 -2.17 7.21
C GLU A 13 6.15 -1.73 7.18
N GLY A 14 5.52 -1.61 8.35
CA GLY A 14 4.14 -1.10 8.45
C GLY A 14 4.00 0.34 7.93
N ALA A 15 4.99 1.20 8.20
CA ALA A 15 4.99 2.58 7.71
C ALA A 15 5.10 2.66 6.18
N ARG A 16 5.92 1.81 5.56
CA ARG A 16 6.01 1.72 4.08
C ARG A 16 4.70 1.28 3.44
N LEU A 17 4.06 0.27 4.01
CA LEU A 17 2.76 -0.21 3.52
C LEU A 17 1.67 0.87 3.65
N ALA A 18 1.66 1.60 4.76
CA ALA A 18 0.74 2.72 4.95
C ALA A 18 0.97 3.86 3.94
N GLN A 19 2.24 4.17 3.62
CA GLN A 19 2.58 5.16 2.60
C GLN A 19 2.11 4.72 1.21
N ALA A 20 2.34 3.47 0.84
CA ALA A 20 1.86 2.92 -0.42
C ALA A 20 0.32 2.95 -0.50
N ALA A 21 -0.38 2.66 0.61
CA ALA A 21 -1.82 2.77 0.68
C ALA A 21 -2.31 4.21 0.45
N GLU A 22 -1.70 5.22 1.07
CA GLU A 22 -2.09 6.61 0.85
C GLU A 22 -1.80 7.07 -0.59
N ARG A 23 -0.67 6.66 -1.16
CA ARG A 23 -0.36 6.93 -2.56
C ARG A 23 -1.42 6.36 -3.51
N ALA A 24 -1.80 5.11 -3.30
CA ALA A 24 -2.87 4.46 -4.06
C ALA A 24 -4.22 5.18 -3.88
N ARG A 25 -4.52 5.71 -2.68
CA ARG A 25 -5.71 6.55 -2.45
C ARG A 25 -5.66 7.85 -3.23
N GLU A 26 -4.53 8.55 -3.24
CA GLU A 26 -4.38 9.81 -3.97
C GLU A 26 -4.59 9.60 -5.48
N GLU A 27 -4.04 8.54 -6.05
CA GLU A 27 -4.25 8.17 -7.45
C GLU A 27 -5.71 7.80 -7.73
N ALA A 28 -6.35 7.03 -6.84
CA ALA A 28 -7.76 6.69 -6.98
C ALA A 28 -8.66 7.93 -6.93
N ARG A 29 -8.37 8.90 -6.05
CA ARG A 29 -9.06 10.19 -5.97
C ARG A 29 -8.87 11.00 -7.26
N ARG A 30 -7.64 11.08 -7.79
CA ARG A 30 -7.34 11.74 -9.07
C ARG A 30 -8.10 11.09 -10.24
N GLY A 31 -8.13 9.75 -10.29
CA GLY A 31 -8.88 9.00 -11.29
C GLY A 31 -10.40 9.25 -11.23
N GLN A 32 -10.98 9.31 -10.03
CA GLN A 32 -12.39 9.67 -9.85
C GLN A 32 -12.68 11.09 -10.33
N ALA A 33 -11.83 12.06 -9.96
CA ALA A 33 -11.99 13.45 -10.38
C ALA A 33 -11.93 13.60 -11.91
N ALA A 34 -11.02 12.87 -12.57
CA ALA A 34 -10.95 12.81 -14.03
C ALA A 34 -12.22 12.20 -14.64
N GLY A 35 -12.68 11.05 -14.11
CA GLY A 35 -13.91 10.39 -14.58
C GLY A 35 -15.17 11.26 -14.43
N LEU A 36 -15.27 12.02 -13.35
CA LEU A 36 -16.36 13.00 -13.13
C LEU A 36 -16.29 14.18 -14.11
N ALA A 37 -15.11 14.52 -14.61
CA ALA A 37 -14.91 15.55 -15.63
C ALA A 37 -15.16 15.07 -17.07
N GLY A 38 -15.64 13.83 -17.27
CA GLY A 38 -15.94 13.27 -18.59
C GLY A 38 -14.71 12.86 -19.41
N ILE A 39 -13.51 13.01 -18.84
CA ILE A 39 -12.27 12.42 -19.35
C ILE A 39 -12.23 11.05 -18.70
N ALA A 40 -12.49 9.96 -19.41
CA ALA A 40 -12.64 8.65 -18.77
C ALA A 40 -11.31 7.89 -18.66
N PRO A 41 -10.55 7.96 -17.54
CA PRO A 41 -9.81 6.79 -17.12
C PRO A 41 -10.82 5.88 -16.42
N ILE A 42 -11.09 4.72 -17.02
CA ILE A 42 -11.72 3.61 -16.29
C ILE A 42 -10.79 3.35 -15.10
N VAL A 43 -11.16 3.81 -13.90
CA VAL A 43 -10.38 3.53 -12.69
C VAL A 43 -10.52 2.03 -12.45
N PRO A 44 -9.46 1.23 -12.61
CA PRO A 44 -9.61 -0.22 -12.57
C PRO A 44 -10.04 -0.62 -11.15
N VAL A 45 -11.06 -1.49 -11.03
CA VAL A 45 -11.54 -2.03 -9.74
C VAL A 45 -10.40 -2.60 -8.90
N SER A 46 -9.34 -3.09 -9.56
CA SER A 46 -8.11 -3.52 -8.91
C SER A 46 -7.48 -2.44 -8.01
N ARG A 47 -7.52 -1.15 -8.36
CA ARG A 47 -6.94 -0.05 -7.55
C ARG A 47 -7.59 0.13 -6.18
N TYR A 48 -8.91 -0.03 -6.03
CA TYR A 48 -9.58 0.04 -4.72
C TYR A 48 -9.32 -1.19 -3.86
N ILE A 49 -9.22 -2.36 -4.49
CA ILE A 49 -8.85 -3.61 -3.83
C ILE A 49 -7.43 -3.49 -3.25
N TRP A 50 -6.52 -2.82 -3.97
CA TRP A 50 -5.16 -2.59 -3.51
C TRP A 50 -5.08 -1.72 -2.25
N VAL A 51 -5.90 -0.67 -2.12
CA VAL A 51 -5.89 0.21 -0.92
C VAL A 51 -6.26 -0.57 0.34
N GLY A 52 -7.42 -1.23 0.34
CA GLY A 52 -7.88 -1.98 1.52
C GLY A 52 -6.95 -3.14 1.88
N LEU A 53 -6.36 -3.79 0.88
CA LEU A 53 -5.38 -4.84 1.09
C LEU A 53 -4.09 -4.30 1.72
N LEU A 54 -3.57 -3.17 1.25
CA LEU A 54 -2.34 -2.56 1.78
C LEU A 54 -2.50 -2.10 3.25
N ASP A 55 -3.68 -1.63 3.64
CA ASP A 55 -3.96 -1.26 5.04
C ASP A 55 -3.90 -2.48 5.97
N GLU A 56 -4.59 -3.56 5.60
CA GLU A 56 -4.59 -4.79 6.39
C GLU A 56 -3.20 -5.42 6.47
N LEU A 57 -2.44 -5.39 5.38
CA LEU A 57 -1.05 -5.81 5.34
C LEU A 57 -0.18 -4.92 6.24
N GLY A 58 -0.38 -3.60 6.23
CA GLY A 58 0.35 -2.66 7.08
C GLY A 58 0.11 -2.91 8.57
N TRP A 59 -1.14 -3.17 8.96
CA TRP A 59 -1.49 -3.54 10.33
C TRP A 59 -0.89 -4.88 10.75
N ALA A 60 -0.96 -5.89 9.88
CA ALA A 60 -0.36 -7.20 10.13
C ALA A 60 1.18 -7.13 10.20
N ALA A 61 1.81 -6.30 9.36
CA ALA A 61 3.26 -6.04 9.39
C ALA A 61 3.68 -5.41 10.71
N GLY A 62 2.95 -4.38 11.16
CA GLY A 62 3.23 -3.70 12.43
C GLY A 62 3.13 -4.60 13.66
N ARG A 63 2.30 -5.65 13.60
CA ARG A 63 2.19 -6.69 14.64
C ARG A 63 3.18 -7.85 14.47
N GLY A 64 3.92 -7.90 13.36
CA GLY A 64 4.84 -8.99 13.04
C GLY A 64 4.14 -10.30 12.68
N GLU A 65 2.88 -10.24 12.25
CA GLU A 65 2.01 -11.39 11.98
C GLU A 65 2.10 -11.87 10.53
N LEU A 66 2.75 -11.11 9.64
CA LEU A 66 2.87 -11.48 8.23
C LEU A 66 3.80 -12.70 8.03
N PRO A 67 3.32 -13.76 7.35
CA PRO A 67 4.18 -14.84 6.89
C PRO A 67 5.31 -14.30 6.01
N GLY A 68 6.51 -14.88 6.11
CA GLY A 68 7.70 -14.31 5.46
C GLY A 68 7.60 -14.13 3.94
N GLY A 69 6.89 -15.04 3.24
CA GLY A 69 6.63 -14.90 1.80
C GLY A 69 5.66 -13.75 1.48
N VAL A 70 4.58 -13.64 2.25
CA VAL A 70 3.57 -12.58 2.12
C VAL A 70 4.18 -11.22 2.44
N ARG A 71 5.01 -11.14 3.48
CA ARG A 71 5.74 -9.92 3.85
C ARG A 71 6.63 -9.41 2.72
N ARG A 72 7.43 -10.29 2.10
CA ARG A 72 8.30 -9.89 0.98
C ARG A 72 7.49 -9.34 -0.18
N LEU A 73 6.49 -10.09 -0.63
CA LEU A 73 5.63 -9.67 -1.73
C LEU A 73 4.92 -8.34 -1.43
N ALA A 74 4.40 -8.17 -0.22
CA ALA A 74 3.74 -6.93 0.20
C ALA A 74 4.69 -5.72 0.15
N LEU A 75 5.95 -5.90 0.55
CA LEU A 75 6.95 -4.84 0.50
C LEU A 75 7.41 -4.56 -0.94
N GLU A 76 7.63 -5.57 -1.76
CA GLU A 76 7.95 -5.42 -3.19
C GLU A 76 6.85 -4.61 -3.91
N MET A 77 5.59 -4.97 -3.67
CA MET A 77 4.45 -4.23 -4.20
C MET A 77 4.39 -2.78 -3.69
N ALA A 78 4.65 -2.55 -2.41
CA ALA A 78 4.68 -1.20 -1.85
C ALA A 78 5.79 -0.36 -2.47
N GLU A 79 6.96 -0.94 -2.72
CA GLU A 79 8.08 -0.29 -3.39
C GLU A 79 7.75 0.05 -4.84
N GLU A 80 7.11 -0.85 -5.59
CA GLU A 80 6.64 -0.58 -6.96
C GLU A 80 5.66 0.60 -7.01
N ILE A 81 4.67 0.62 -6.12
CA ILE A 81 3.67 1.72 -6.03
C ILE A 81 4.34 3.05 -5.69
N LEU A 82 5.33 3.05 -4.80
CA LEU A 82 6.03 4.27 -4.38
C LEU A 82 7.04 4.76 -5.43
N ALA A 83 7.56 3.86 -6.27
CA ALA A 83 8.47 4.19 -7.36
C ALA A 83 7.76 4.69 -8.62
N GLU A 84 6.45 4.42 -8.77
CA GLU A 84 5.67 4.86 -9.92
C GLU A 84 5.51 6.40 -9.91
N PRO A 85 6.00 7.11 -10.94
CA PRO A 85 5.92 8.57 -10.98
C PRO A 85 4.45 9.02 -11.01
N PRO A 86 4.10 10.15 -10.36
CA PRO A 86 2.76 10.70 -10.50
C PRO A 86 2.52 11.09 -11.96
N ASP A 87 1.50 10.47 -12.58
CA ASP A 87 0.85 11.01 -13.77
C ASP A 87 0.34 12.44 -13.54
#